data_AF-A0A285L5W3-F1
#
_entry.id   AF-A0A285L5W3-F1
#
_cell.length_a   1.000
_cell.length_b   1.000
_cell.length_c   1.000
_cell.angle_alpha   90.00
_cell.angle_beta   90.00
_cell.angle_gamma   90.00
#
_symmetry.space_group_name_H-M   'P 1'
#
loop_
_entity.id
_entity.type
_entity.pdbx_description
1 polymer ?
#
loop_
_entity_poly.entity_id
_entity_poly.type
_entity_poly.pdbx_seq_one_letter_code
_entity_poly.pdbx_strand_id
1 'polypeptide(L)'
;MNELNITGICANAGSAKGCAERANQTLQDRLIKEMRLEGISSIEAANAWLDTFIADFNRRFARPAKSPKDLNRPVAESNEELDDIFAWQKLRKLSKTLTFRYGKMIYL
;
A
#
# COMPACT_ATOMS: atom_id res chain seq x y z
N MET A 1 11.85 -4.17 -1.94
CA MET A 1 11.13 -4.23 -3.25
C MET A 1 11.88 -5.04 -4.31
N ASN A 2 13.22 -5.05 -4.32
CA ASN A 2 13.98 -5.95 -5.21
C ASN A 2 13.63 -7.43 -4.97
N GLU A 3 13.39 -7.84 -3.72
CA GLU A 3 12.95 -9.21 -3.37
C GLU A 3 11.63 -9.60 -4.05
N LEU A 4 10.74 -8.64 -4.33
CA LEU A 4 9.48 -8.89 -5.03
C LEU A 4 9.60 -8.73 -6.56
N ASN A 5 10.82 -8.50 -7.07
CA ASN A 5 11.10 -8.14 -8.45
C ASN A 5 10.31 -6.91 -8.95
N ILE A 6 10.06 -5.95 -8.06
CA ILE A 6 9.36 -4.71 -8.38
C ILE A 6 10.38 -3.62 -8.68
N THR A 7 10.49 -3.25 -9.95
CA THR A 7 11.34 -2.16 -10.42
C THR A 7 10.48 -0.91 -10.67
N GLY A 8 10.84 0.21 -10.05
CA GLY A 8 10.22 1.50 -10.34
C GLY A 8 10.53 1.95 -11.76
N ILE A 9 9.50 2.23 -12.55
CA ILE A 9 9.66 2.79 -13.90
C ILE A 9 9.22 4.26 -13.85
N CYS A 10 10.08 5.16 -14.29
CA CYS A 10 9.72 6.56 -14.46
C CYS A 10 8.75 6.70 -15.64
N ALA A 11 7.52 7.12 -15.37
CA ALA A 11 6.55 7.42 -16.41
C ALA A 11 6.94 8.74 -17.12
N ASN A 12 7.62 8.63 -18.26
CA ASN A 12 7.98 9.78 -19.10
C ASN A 12 6.78 10.35 -19.90
N ALA A 13 5.58 9.77 -19.72
CA ALA A 13 4.33 10.21 -20.35
C ALA A 13 3.21 10.35 -19.29
N GLY A 14 2.40 11.41 -19.41
CA GLY A 14 1.43 11.84 -18.40
C GLY A 14 0.19 10.96 -18.22
N SER A 15 -0.05 9.97 -19.08
CA SER A 15 -1.30 9.19 -19.11
C SER A 15 -1.56 8.39 -17.85
N ALA A 16 -0.52 7.82 -17.20
CA ALA A 16 -0.67 7.09 -15.94
C ALA A 16 -0.94 8.03 -14.77
N LYS A 17 -0.23 9.17 -14.74
CA LYS A 17 -0.32 10.17 -13.66
C LYS A 17 -1.67 10.88 -13.66
N GLY A 18 -2.19 11.29 -14.82
CA GLY A 18 -3.47 12.02 -14.90
C GLY A 18 -4.72 11.20 -14.52
N CYS A 19 -4.66 9.86 -14.59
CA CYS A 19 -5.71 9.00 -14.04
C CYS A 19 -5.63 8.91 -12.51
N ALA A 20 -4.43 8.71 -11.98
CA ALA A 20 -4.20 8.69 -10.53
C ALA A 20 -4.56 10.03 -9.89
N GLU A 21 -4.22 11.16 -10.50
CA GLU A 21 -4.52 12.50 -10.00
C GLU A 21 -6.03 12.78 -9.91
N ARG A 22 -6.82 12.39 -10.92
CA ARG A 22 -8.28 12.57 -10.89
C ARG A 22 -8.95 11.72 -9.80
N ALA A 23 -8.51 10.47 -9.64
CA ALA A 23 -9.00 9.62 -8.56
C ALA A 23 -8.61 10.22 -7.19
N ASN A 24 -7.36 10.65 -7.03
CA ASN A 24 -6.86 11.25 -5.79
C ASN A 24 -7.59 12.55 -5.43
N GLN A 25 -7.86 13.44 -6.40
CA GLN A 25 -8.67 14.64 -6.14
C GLN A 25 -10.06 14.29 -5.62
N THR A 26 -10.71 13.29 -6.25
CA THR A 26 -12.05 12.86 -5.83
C THR A 26 -12.01 12.24 -4.43
N LEU A 27 -11.03 11.39 -4.15
CA LEU A 27 -10.92 10.71 -2.85
C LEU A 27 -10.53 11.69 -1.73
N GLN A 28 -9.55 12.58 -1.95
CA GLN A 28 -9.10 13.53 -0.92
C GLN A 28 -10.19 14.54 -0.52
N ASP A 29 -11.06 14.93 -1.44
CA ASP A 29 -12.19 15.82 -1.12
C ASP A 29 -13.39 15.05 -0.55
N ARG A 30 -13.78 13.94 -1.20
CA ARG A 30 -15.04 13.26 -0.91
C ARG A 30 -14.98 12.31 0.27
N LEU A 31 -13.91 11.52 0.39
CA LEU A 31 -13.78 10.53 1.47
C LEU A 31 -13.94 11.19 2.84
N ILE A 32 -13.26 12.31 3.05
CA ILE A 32 -13.29 13.05 4.32
C ILE A 32 -14.68 13.61 4.61
N LYS A 33 -15.40 14.09 3.59
CA LYS A 33 -16.76 14.62 3.73
C LYS A 33 -17.77 13.52 4.06
N GLU A 34 -17.69 12.39 3.37
CA GLU A 34 -18.59 11.24 3.60
C GLU A 34 -18.33 10.65 5.01
N MET A 35 -17.06 10.52 5.44
CA MET A 35 -16.72 10.14 6.82
C MET A 35 -17.33 11.08 7.85
N ARG A 36 -17.33 12.40 7.58
CA ARG A 36 -17.94 13.41 8.46
C ARG A 36 -19.46 13.27 8.51
N LEU A 37 -20.12 12.95 7.39
CA LEU A 37 -21.57 12.72 7.36
C LEU A 37 -21.97 11.49 8.17
N GLU A 38 -21.13 10.46 8.18
CA GLU A 38 -21.29 9.24 8.97
C GLU A 38 -20.83 9.39 10.43
N GLY A 39 -20.35 10.58 10.83
CA GLY A 39 -19.90 10.85 12.20
C GLY A 39 -18.64 10.08 12.61
N ILE A 40 -17.82 9.63 11.65
CA ILE A 40 -16.63 8.83 11.90
C ILE A 40 -15.49 9.72 12.43
N SER A 41 -14.95 9.35 13.59
CA SER A 41 -13.85 10.09 14.24
C SER A 41 -12.71 9.20 14.76
N SER A 42 -12.69 7.90 14.42
CA SER A 42 -11.61 6.98 14.77
C SER A 42 -11.15 6.15 13.58
N ILE A 43 -9.92 5.65 13.64
CA ILE A 43 -9.32 4.82 12.59
C ILE A 43 -10.07 3.49 12.47
N GLU A 44 -10.49 2.92 13.61
CA GLU A 44 -11.21 1.66 13.66
C GLU A 44 -12.57 1.77 12.97
N ALA A 45 -13.32 2.84 13.26
CA ALA A 45 -14.60 3.11 12.61
C ALA A 45 -14.43 3.42 11.11
N ALA A 46 -13.37 4.14 10.74
CA ALA A 46 -13.04 4.40 9.34
C ALA A 46 -12.75 3.10 8.57
N ASN A 47 -11.94 2.21 9.13
CA ASN A 47 -11.60 0.93 8.52
C ASN A 47 -12.83 0.02 8.36
N ALA A 48 -13.73 -0.01 9.35
CA ALA A 48 -14.97 -0.79 9.27
C ALA A 48 -15.94 -0.24 8.21
N TRP A 49 -15.95 1.08 8.00
CA TRP A 49 -16.82 1.74 7.02
C TRP A 49 -16.28 1.70 5.58
N LEU A 50 -14.96 1.53 5.40
CA LEU A 50 -14.28 1.71 4.12
C LEU A 50 -14.85 0.85 2.99
N ASP A 51 -15.24 -0.39 3.26
CA ASP A 51 -15.81 -1.29 2.25
C ASP A 51 -17.13 -0.75 1.68
N THR A 52 -17.95 -0.11 2.53
CA THR A 52 -19.21 0.52 2.12
C THR A 52 -18.93 1.70 1.20
N PHE A 53 -17.96 2.54 1.57
CA PHE A 53 -17.53 3.65 0.74
C PHE A 53 -16.96 3.19 -0.61
N ILE A 54 -16.09 2.18 -0.62
CA ILE A 54 -15.49 1.64 -1.85
C ILE A 54 -16.57 1.11 -2.79
N ALA A 55 -17.56 0.37 -2.27
CA ALA A 55 -18.67 -0.14 -3.06
C ALA A 55 -19.48 0.99 -3.71
N ASP A 56 -19.87 2.03 -2.95
CA ASP A 56 -20.61 3.17 -3.49
C ASP A 56 -19.78 4.02 -4.45
N PHE A 57 -18.51 4.25 -4.13
CA PHE A 57 -17.58 4.98 -4.99
C PHE A 57 -17.41 4.28 -6.33
N ASN A 58 -17.14 2.97 -6.32
CA ASN A 58 -16.97 2.19 -7.55
C ASN A 58 -18.26 2.13 -8.37
N ARG A 59 -19.43 2.01 -7.72
CA ARG A 59 -20.73 2.08 -8.41
C ARG A 59 -20.90 3.38 -9.22
N ARG A 60 -20.39 4.51 -8.70
CA ARG A 60 -20.53 5.83 -9.34
C ARG A 60 -19.42 6.13 -10.36
N PHE A 61 -18.19 5.69 -10.09
CA PHE A 61 -17.00 6.20 -10.79
C PHE A 61 -16.13 5.14 -11.44
N ALA A 62 -16.29 3.85 -11.11
CA ALA A 62 -15.49 2.81 -11.72
C ALA A 62 -15.75 2.75 -13.23
N ARG A 63 -14.68 2.56 -13.98
CA ARG A 63 -14.75 2.29 -15.42
C ARG A 63 -14.35 0.84 -15.65
N PRO A 64 -15.10 0.08 -16.45
CA PRO A 64 -14.71 -1.28 -16.78
C PRO A 64 -13.35 -1.25 -17.49
N ALA A 65 -12.51 -2.23 -17.18
CA ALA A 65 -11.26 -2.41 -17.90
C ALA A 65 -11.54 -2.66 -19.38
N LYS A 66 -10.67 -2.14 -20.26
CA LYS A 66 -10.78 -2.41 -21.71
C LYS A 66 -10.65 -3.90 -22.06
N SER A 67 -9.96 -4.65 -21.20
CA SER A 67 -9.80 -6.09 -21.29
C SER A 67 -10.00 -6.68 -19.89
N PRO A 68 -10.76 -7.78 -19.75
CA PRO A 68 -10.95 -8.47 -18.47
C PRO A 68 -9.76 -9.37 -18.10
N LYS A 69 -8.74 -9.47 -18.98
CA LYS A 69 -7.58 -10.31 -18.73
C LYS A 69 -6.78 -9.74 -17.56
N ASP A 70 -6.62 -10.55 -16.51
CA ASP A 70 -5.69 -10.25 -15.43
C ASP A 70 -4.25 -10.35 -15.98
N LEU A 71 -3.49 -9.26 -15.82
CA LEU A 71 -2.09 -9.17 -16.23
C LEU A 71 -1.18 -9.05 -15.01
N ASN A 72 -1.73 -9.17 -13.80
CA ASN A 72 -0.96 -9.13 -12.58
C ASN A 72 -0.08 -10.38 -12.48
N ARG A 73 1.12 -10.20 -11.94
CA ARG A 73 1.99 -11.32 -11.58
C ARG A 73 1.35 -12.06 -10.39
N PRO A 74 1.22 -13.39 -10.41
CA PRO A 74 0.84 -14.13 -9.21
C PRO A 74 1.93 -13.98 -8.14
N VAL A 75 1.52 -13.93 -6.89
CA VAL A 75 2.44 -13.97 -5.75
C VAL A 75 3.11 -15.35 -5.76
N ALA A 76 4.44 -15.36 -5.80
CA ALA A 76 5.24 -16.58 -5.86
C ALA A 76 5.86 -16.92 -4.50
N GLU A 77 5.99 -15.90 -3.67
CA GLU A 77 6.57 -15.90 -2.34
C GLU A 77 5.58 -16.52 -1.32
N SER A 78 6.09 -17.26 -0.34
CA SER A 78 5.27 -17.81 0.76
C SER A 78 4.83 -16.70 1.72
N ASN A 79 3.86 -17.00 2.58
CA ASN A 79 3.45 -16.04 3.63
C ASN A 79 4.60 -15.68 4.57
N GLU A 80 5.46 -16.65 4.94
CA GLU A 80 6.63 -16.36 5.78
C GLU A 80 7.63 -15.45 5.06
N GLU A 81 7.87 -15.69 3.77
CA GLU A 81 8.76 -14.83 2.97
C GLU A 81 8.19 -13.40 2.87
N LEU A 82 6.89 -13.25 2.69
CA LEU A 82 6.23 -11.94 2.64
C LEU A 82 6.31 -11.21 3.99
N ASP A 83 6.11 -11.91 5.11
CA ASP A 83 6.25 -11.34 6.45
C ASP A 83 7.66 -10.77 6.66
N ASP A 84 8.70 -11.50 6.23
CA ASP A 84 10.08 -11.04 6.29
C ASP A 84 10.34 -9.86 5.34
N ILE A 85 9.88 -9.93 4.09
CA ILE A 85 10.07 -8.89 3.07
C ILE A 85 9.42 -7.57 3.50
N PHE A 86 8.24 -7.62 4.13
CA PHE A 86 7.51 -6.43 4.56
C PHE A 86 7.87 -5.96 5.98
N ALA A 87 8.70 -6.69 6.70
CA ALA A 87 9.19 -6.28 8.00
C ALA A 87 10.13 -5.06 7.92
N TRP A 88 10.25 -4.32 9.03
CA TRP A 88 11.25 -3.26 9.13
C TRP A 88 12.64 -3.86 9.31
N GLN A 89 13.38 -3.99 8.21
CA GLN A 89 14.74 -4.50 8.22
C GLN A 89 15.77 -3.38 8.41
N LYS A 90 16.85 -3.66 9.15
CA LYS A 90 18.00 -2.74 9.30
C LYS A 90 19.31 -3.50 9.22
N LEU A 91 20.12 -3.17 8.22
CA LEU A 91 21.47 -3.72 8.11
C LEU A 91 22.35 -3.25 9.29
N ARG A 92 23.13 -4.18 9.83
CA ARG A 92 24.07 -3.96 10.93
C ARG A 92 25.38 -4.67 10.63
N LYS A 93 26.47 -4.12 11.17
CA LYS A 93 27.80 -4.74 11.10
C LYS A 93 28.07 -5.48 12.41
N LEU A 94 28.47 -6.74 12.30
CA LEU A 94 28.92 -7.53 13.44
C LEU A 94 30.32 -7.08 13.90
N SER A 95 30.54 -7.09 15.21
CA SER A 95 31.86 -6.90 15.80
C SER A 95 32.76 -8.12 15.54
N LYS A 96 34.06 -7.99 15.86
CA LYS A 96 34.99 -9.13 15.84
C LYS A 96 34.59 -10.27 16.78
N THR A 97 33.74 -9.97 17.77
CA THR A 97 33.18 -10.92 18.73
C THR A 97 31.78 -11.39 18.35
N LEU A 98 31.36 -11.19 17.09
CA LEU A 98 30.04 -11.58 16.56
C LEU A 98 28.85 -10.95 17.28
N THR A 99 28.98 -9.72 17.77
CA THR A 99 27.88 -9.01 18.45
C THR A 99 27.48 -7.74 17.71
N PHE A 100 26.23 -7.29 17.86
CA PHE A 100 25.81 -5.95 17.44
C PHE A 100 24.91 -5.28 18.49
N ARG A 101 24.80 -3.95 18.44
CA ARG A 101 23.98 -3.15 19.36
C ARG A 101 22.72 -2.62 18.69
N TYR A 102 21.60 -2.68 19.41
CA TYR A 102 20.34 -2.06 19.00
C TYR A 102 19.50 -1.71 20.23
N GLY A 103 18.87 -0.53 20.26
CA GLY A 103 17.94 -0.16 21.33
C GLY A 103 18.52 -0.25 22.75
N LYS A 104 19.79 0.15 22.94
CA LYS A 104 20.55 0.01 24.21
C LYS A 104 20.85 -1.44 24.64
N MET A 105 20.52 -2.43 23.81
CA MET A 105 20.78 -3.85 24.05
C MET A 105 21.91 -4.35 23.15
N ILE A 106 22.61 -5.40 23.60
CA ILE A 106 23.59 -6.16 22.80
C ILE A 106 22.92 -7.47 22.38
N TYR A 107 23.03 -7.79 21.10
CA TYR A 107 22.56 -9.04 20.51
C TYR A 107 23.80 -9.87 20.14
N LEU A 108 23.74 -11.15 20.50
CA LEU A 108 24.72 -12.19 20.19
C LEU A 108 24.34 -12.89 18.88
#